data_AF-A0A1S3VDR1-F1
#
_entry.id   AF-A0A1S3VDR1-F1
#
_cell.length_a   1.000
_cell.length_b   1.000
_cell.length_c   1.000
_cell.angle_alpha   90.00
_cell.angle_beta   90.00
_cell.angle_gamma   90.00
#
_symmetry.space_group_name_H-M   'P 1'
#
loop_
_entity.id
_entity.type
_entity.pdbx_description
1 polymer ?
#
loop_
_entity_poly.entity_id
_entity_poly.type
_entity_poly.pdbx_seq_one_letter_code
_entity_poly.pdbx_strand_id
1 'polypeptide(L)'
;MASSTLSFRTISPFSLKPATLSTRSSSLATSSTTSLLHFTSSHSSLSKSLKLNTSSRHSHLSLPHKSFTCRSQAQQTSDSAKVQELRVYEINERDRGSPAYLRLSQKTTNSLGDLVPFSNKLYSGCLQKRVGITAGICVLIQNKAEKKGDMYEAIYSFYFGDYGHISVQGSYLTYQDSYLAVTGGTGIFEGVHGQVKCQQLVFPFKLFYTFYLKGIKDLPQELLSEYVQPSPVAEPSDAAKACEPHAVLSGFQD
;
A
#
# COMPACT_ATOMS: atom_id res chain seq x y z
N MET A 1 -18.13 -58.23 -32.65
CA MET A 1 -18.61 -57.76 -33.96
C MET A 1 -18.40 -56.25 -34.02
N ALA A 2 -17.60 -55.80 -34.99
CA ALA A 2 -17.34 -54.44 -35.48
C ALA A 2 -16.89 -53.33 -34.49
N SER A 3 -15.63 -52.93 -34.69
CA SER A 3 -14.93 -51.75 -34.19
C SER A 3 -15.27 -50.50 -35.02
N SER A 4 -15.31 -49.32 -34.40
CA SER A 4 -15.22 -48.03 -35.11
C SER A 4 -14.31 -47.09 -34.34
N THR A 5 -13.18 -46.78 -34.96
CA THR A 5 -12.14 -45.83 -34.56
C THR A 5 -12.53 -44.41 -34.98
N LEU A 6 -12.32 -43.42 -34.12
CA LEU A 6 -12.25 -42.01 -34.53
C LEU A 6 -10.99 -41.38 -33.93
N SER A 7 -10.11 -40.99 -34.84
CA SER A 7 -8.75 -40.51 -34.61
C SER A 7 -8.72 -38.99 -34.42
N PHE A 8 -7.82 -38.55 -33.54
CA PHE A 8 -7.45 -37.16 -33.30
C PHE A 8 -6.92 -36.47 -34.56
N ARG A 9 -7.32 -35.20 -34.79
CA ARG A 9 -6.66 -34.30 -35.73
C ARG A 9 -6.03 -33.11 -35.00
N THR A 10 -4.71 -33.09 -35.06
CA THR A 10 -3.80 -32.02 -34.67
C THR A 10 -3.84 -30.90 -35.70
N ILE A 11 -3.92 -29.64 -35.27
CA ILE A 11 -3.80 -28.46 -36.15
C ILE A 11 -2.41 -27.86 -35.93
N SER A 12 -1.65 -27.77 -37.03
CA SER A 12 -0.30 -27.22 -37.11
C SER A 12 -0.30 -25.68 -37.25
N PRO A 13 0.78 -24.98 -36.85
CA PRO A 13 0.85 -23.52 -36.88
C PRO A 13 1.31 -23.00 -38.25
N PHE A 14 0.69 -21.91 -38.72
CA PHE A 14 1.15 -21.17 -39.89
C PHE A 14 2.39 -20.34 -39.56
N SER A 15 3.42 -20.56 -40.38
CA SER A 15 4.70 -19.85 -40.39
C SER A 15 4.67 -18.78 -41.48
N LEU A 16 5.04 -17.54 -41.14
CA LEU A 16 5.33 -16.48 -42.10
C LEU A 16 6.79 -16.05 -41.91
N LYS A 17 7.61 -16.27 -42.94
CA LYS A 17 8.98 -15.76 -43.06
C LYS A 17 9.05 -14.64 -44.11
N PRO A 18 10.10 -13.78 -44.05
CA PRO A 18 10.09 -12.42 -44.57
C PRO A 18 10.56 -12.31 -46.02
N ALA A 19 10.11 -11.28 -46.73
CA ALA A 19 10.63 -10.89 -48.03
C ALA A 19 11.64 -9.74 -47.89
N THR A 20 12.86 -9.99 -48.38
CA THR A 20 13.94 -9.03 -48.60
C THR A 20 13.86 -8.48 -50.03
N LEU A 21 14.08 -7.17 -50.20
CA LEU A 21 14.59 -6.60 -51.45
C LEU A 21 15.38 -5.32 -51.13
N SER A 22 16.57 -5.24 -51.73
CA SER A 22 17.66 -4.33 -51.43
C SER A 22 17.80 -3.25 -52.51
N THR A 23 18.22 -2.05 -52.07
CA THR A 23 19.07 -1.04 -52.72
C THR A 23 18.66 -0.38 -54.04
N ARG A 24 18.53 0.96 -54.01
CA ARG A 24 19.57 1.84 -54.58
C ARG A 24 19.53 3.26 -54.01
N SER A 25 20.73 3.79 -53.82
CA SER A 25 21.18 5.07 -53.27
C SER A 25 20.99 6.27 -54.20
N SER A 26 20.76 7.46 -53.62
CA SER A 26 21.36 8.71 -54.10
C SER A 26 21.53 9.70 -52.95
N SER A 27 22.78 10.02 -52.66
CA SER A 27 23.26 11.06 -51.77
C SER A 27 23.08 12.46 -52.35
N LEU A 28 22.68 13.45 -51.53
CA LEU A 28 23.19 14.81 -51.64
C LEU A 28 23.18 15.45 -50.24
N ALA A 29 24.37 15.90 -49.84
CA ALA A 29 24.62 16.66 -48.63
C ALA A 29 24.28 18.14 -48.83
N THR A 30 23.79 18.80 -47.78
CA THR A 30 24.20 20.17 -47.43
C THR A 30 23.85 20.46 -45.98
N SER A 31 24.84 21.03 -45.28
CA SER A 31 24.87 21.38 -43.88
C SER A 31 24.01 22.60 -43.55
N SER A 32 23.44 22.64 -42.35
CA SER A 32 23.39 23.85 -41.53
C SER A 32 23.03 23.54 -40.08
N THR A 33 23.99 23.88 -39.23
CA THR A 33 24.00 24.00 -37.77
C THR A 33 22.91 24.90 -37.19
N THR A 34 22.32 24.51 -36.04
CA THR A 34 21.96 25.36 -34.86
C THR A 34 21.29 24.47 -33.81
N SER A 35 22.01 23.98 -32.81
CA SER A 35 22.27 24.57 -31.48
C SER A 35 21.53 23.78 -30.39
N LEU A 36 22.30 22.89 -29.75
CA LEU A 36 21.96 22.26 -28.48
C LEU A 36 21.76 23.35 -27.42
N LEU A 37 20.60 23.37 -26.76
CA LEU A 37 20.40 24.20 -25.58
C LEU A 37 21.22 23.61 -24.42
N HIS A 38 22.36 24.24 -24.16
CA HIS A 38 23.14 24.05 -22.95
C HIS A 38 22.36 24.64 -21.77
N PHE A 39 22.01 23.81 -20.80
CA PHE A 39 21.65 24.28 -19.46
C PHE A 39 22.94 24.75 -18.77
N THR A 40 23.21 26.05 -18.78
CA THR A 40 24.28 26.64 -17.99
C THR A 40 23.78 26.87 -16.56
N SER A 41 24.10 25.95 -15.65
CA SER A 41 24.03 26.18 -14.21
C SER A 41 25.21 27.03 -13.79
N SER A 42 25.04 28.36 -13.78
CA SER A 42 26.01 29.26 -13.15
C SER A 42 25.83 29.22 -11.63
N HIS A 43 26.76 28.53 -10.96
CA HIS A 43 26.98 28.64 -9.53
C HIS A 43 27.37 30.08 -9.18
N SER A 44 26.59 30.73 -8.31
CA SER A 44 27.08 31.86 -7.51
C SER A 44 26.84 31.54 -6.03
N SER A 45 27.89 31.05 -5.37
CA SER A 45 27.98 30.90 -3.93
C SER A 45 28.03 32.29 -3.27
N LEU A 46 26.86 32.80 -2.87
CA LEU A 46 26.77 33.95 -1.98
C LEU A 46 26.73 33.47 -0.53
N SER A 47 27.92 33.23 0.02
CA SER A 47 28.13 33.10 1.46
C SER A 47 27.88 34.44 2.14
N LYS A 48 26.64 34.70 2.58
CA LYS A 48 26.36 35.77 3.55
C LYS A 48 26.29 35.14 4.93
N SER A 49 27.33 35.32 5.73
CA SER A 49 27.30 34.99 7.14
C SER A 49 26.33 35.94 7.84
N LEU A 50 25.31 35.38 8.49
CA LEU A 50 24.44 36.14 9.38
C LEU A 50 25.20 36.33 10.69
N LYS A 51 25.83 37.51 10.84
CA LYS A 51 26.35 37.97 12.13
C LYS A 51 25.18 38.40 13.02
N LEU A 52 24.93 37.65 14.10
CA LEU A 52 24.08 38.11 15.19
C LEU A 52 24.81 39.26 15.93
N ASN A 53 24.36 40.48 15.73
CA ASN A 53 24.73 41.60 16.60
C ASN A 53 23.65 41.79 17.65
N THR A 54 24.00 41.49 18.90
CA THR A 54 23.24 41.93 20.07
C THR A 54 23.44 43.43 20.24
N SER A 55 22.37 44.21 20.15
CA SER A 55 22.37 45.56 20.69
C SER A 55 20.97 45.93 21.18
N SER A 56 20.89 46.09 22.50
CA SER A 56 19.79 46.78 23.17
C SER A 56 19.77 48.24 22.73
N ARG A 57 18.57 48.80 22.48
CA ARG A 57 18.01 49.94 23.22
C ARG A 57 16.69 50.40 22.58
N HIS A 58 15.68 50.48 23.44
CA HIS A 58 14.52 51.37 23.46
C HIS A 58 14.02 52.02 22.15
N SER A 59 12.77 51.73 21.80
CA SER A 59 11.80 52.76 21.42
C SER A 59 10.37 52.23 21.51
N HIS A 60 9.52 53.07 22.08
CA HIS A 60 8.11 52.85 22.38
C HIS A 60 7.26 52.84 21.10
N LEU A 61 6.62 51.72 20.77
CA LEU A 61 5.42 51.67 19.94
C LEU A 61 4.55 50.49 20.41
N SER A 62 3.50 50.81 21.19
CA SER A 62 2.54 49.86 21.73
C SER A 62 1.50 49.48 20.67
N LEU A 63 1.71 48.32 20.03
CA LEU A 63 0.69 47.59 19.27
C LEU A 63 0.15 46.45 20.15
N PRO A 64 -1.17 46.18 20.18
CA PRO A 64 -1.72 45.12 21.02
C PRO A 64 -1.36 43.76 20.42
N HIS A 65 -0.33 43.12 20.98
CA HIS A 65 0.03 41.75 20.66
C HIS A 65 -1.08 40.83 21.21
N LYS A 66 -1.98 40.37 20.33
CA LYS A 66 -2.89 39.26 20.65
C LYS A 66 -2.03 38.01 20.87
N SER A 67 -1.71 37.73 22.12
CA SER A 67 -1.14 36.45 22.52
C SER A 67 -2.17 35.36 22.25
N PHE A 68 -1.86 34.48 21.30
CA PHE A 68 -2.56 33.22 21.19
C PHE A 68 -2.00 32.29 22.26
N THR A 69 -2.81 31.98 23.26
CA THR A 69 -2.48 30.94 24.23
C THR A 69 -2.93 29.61 23.63
N CYS A 70 -2.00 28.81 23.11
CA CYS A 70 -2.27 27.40 22.84
C CYS A 70 -2.48 26.71 24.20
N ARG A 71 -3.73 26.67 24.65
CA ARG A 71 -4.12 25.75 25.73
C ARG A 71 -4.11 24.36 25.11
N SER A 72 -3.04 23.60 25.33
CA SER A 72 -3.16 22.15 25.20
C SER A 72 -4.19 21.71 26.23
N GLN A 73 -5.37 21.31 25.77
CA GLN A 73 -6.21 20.40 26.53
C GLN A 73 -5.54 19.02 26.44
N ALA A 74 -4.32 18.90 26.97
CA ALA A 74 -3.80 17.62 27.39
C ALA A 74 -4.54 17.29 28.68
N GLN A 75 -5.79 16.87 28.55
CA GLN A 75 -6.44 16.12 29.61
C GLN A 75 -5.61 14.85 29.71
N GLN A 76 -4.65 14.86 30.64
CA GLN A 76 -3.89 13.66 31.00
C GLN A 76 -4.87 12.72 31.69
N THR A 77 -5.66 12.01 30.90
CA THR A 77 -6.31 10.80 31.37
C THR A 77 -5.19 9.79 31.53
N SER A 78 -4.75 9.65 32.77
CA SER A 78 -3.90 8.59 33.29
C SER A 78 -4.59 7.22 33.23
N ASP A 79 -5.29 6.92 32.14
CA ASP A 79 -5.76 5.58 31.85
C ASP A 79 -4.63 4.89 31.10
N SER A 80 -4.20 3.73 31.58
CA SER A 80 -3.47 2.80 30.72
C SER A 80 -4.36 2.59 29.49
N ALA A 81 -4.00 3.18 28.35
CA ALA A 81 -4.89 3.29 27.21
C ALA A 81 -5.45 1.91 26.85
N LYS A 82 -6.76 1.71 27.07
CA LYS A 82 -7.49 0.46 26.83
C LYS A 82 -7.15 -0.01 25.41
N VAL A 83 -6.61 -1.23 25.32
CA VAL A 83 -6.29 -1.85 24.04
C VAL A 83 -7.52 -2.60 23.55
N GLN A 84 -7.93 -2.33 22.32
CA GLN A 84 -9.00 -3.03 21.64
C GLN A 84 -8.42 -3.84 20.48
N GLU A 85 -8.81 -5.11 20.39
CA GLU A 85 -8.38 -5.99 19.30
C GLU A 85 -9.39 -5.96 18.15
N LEU A 86 -8.90 -5.67 16.94
CA LEU A 86 -9.68 -5.80 15.71
C LEU A 86 -8.99 -6.82 14.79
N ARG A 87 -9.74 -7.79 14.30
CA ARG A 87 -9.23 -8.87 13.44
C ARG A 87 -9.88 -8.82 12.07
N VAL A 88 -9.06 -8.92 11.03
CA VAL A 88 -9.52 -8.87 9.64
C VAL A 88 -8.72 -9.80 8.74
N TYR A 89 -9.35 -10.23 7.65
CA TYR A 89 -8.71 -10.97 6.57
C TYR A 89 -8.55 -10.07 5.35
N GLU A 90 -7.34 -10.02 4.81
CA GLU A 90 -7.06 -9.41 3.51
C GLU A 90 -6.90 -10.52 2.47
N ILE A 91 -7.67 -10.45 1.39
CA ILE A 91 -7.71 -11.48 0.36
C ILE A 91 -7.62 -10.85 -1.01
N ASN A 92 -6.62 -11.31 -1.76
CA ASN A 92 -6.51 -11.01 -3.18
C ASN A 92 -7.27 -12.07 -3.99
N GLU A 93 -8.47 -11.70 -4.43
CA GLU A 93 -9.33 -12.55 -5.27
C GLU A 93 -8.99 -12.51 -6.76
N ARG A 94 -7.88 -11.84 -7.12
CA ARG A 94 -7.32 -11.73 -8.47
C ARG A 94 -8.22 -11.02 -9.48
N ASP A 95 -9.16 -10.22 -8.98
CA ASP A 95 -10.14 -9.47 -9.77
C ASP A 95 -9.90 -7.96 -9.80
N ARG A 96 -8.85 -7.47 -9.12
CA ARG A 96 -8.51 -6.03 -9.02
C ARG A 96 -7.29 -5.58 -9.82
N GLY A 97 -6.70 -6.47 -10.64
CA GLY A 97 -5.42 -6.19 -11.30
C GLY A 97 -4.25 -5.94 -10.33
N SER A 98 -4.39 -6.43 -9.09
CA SER A 98 -3.45 -6.25 -7.98
C SER A 98 -2.71 -7.55 -7.66
N PRO A 99 -1.44 -7.51 -7.25
CA PRO A 99 -0.58 -6.32 -7.22
C PRO A 99 -0.06 -5.93 -8.61
N ALA A 100 0.35 -4.67 -8.77
CA ALA A 100 1.11 -4.22 -9.93
C ALA A 100 2.61 -4.23 -9.60
N TYR A 101 3.37 -5.19 -10.14
CA TYR A 101 4.81 -5.27 -9.87
C TYR A 101 5.60 -4.39 -10.86
N LEU A 102 6.19 -3.30 -10.35
CA LEU A 102 6.99 -2.36 -11.12
C LEU A 102 8.48 -2.65 -10.91
N ARG A 103 9.10 -3.34 -11.87
CA ARG A 103 10.52 -3.73 -11.83
C ARG A 103 11.46 -2.58 -12.21
N LEU A 104 11.50 -1.55 -11.37
CA LEU A 104 12.28 -0.33 -11.60
C LEU A 104 13.78 -0.54 -11.43
N SER A 105 14.20 -1.57 -10.69
CA SER A 105 15.61 -1.90 -10.50
C SER A 105 16.31 -2.39 -11.77
N GLN A 106 15.54 -2.80 -12.80
CA GLN A 106 16.03 -3.39 -14.04
C GLN A 106 16.92 -4.63 -13.83
N LYS A 107 16.82 -5.27 -12.67
CA LYS A 107 17.54 -6.50 -12.34
C LYS A 107 16.66 -7.72 -12.57
N THR A 108 17.29 -8.87 -12.80
CA THR A 108 16.60 -10.15 -12.97
C THR A 108 15.97 -10.64 -11.67
N THR A 109 16.69 -10.42 -10.57
CA THR A 109 16.23 -10.69 -9.20
C THR A 109 15.62 -9.45 -8.59
N ASN A 110 14.53 -9.64 -7.85
CA ASN A 110 13.89 -8.65 -6.98
C ASN A 110 14.97 -7.84 -6.23
N SER A 111 14.99 -6.53 -6.41
CA SER A 111 16.04 -5.66 -5.89
C SER A 111 15.51 -4.34 -5.34
N LEU A 112 16.30 -3.70 -4.47
CA LEU A 112 15.98 -2.39 -3.89
C LEU A 112 15.46 -1.41 -4.95
N GLY A 113 14.30 -0.80 -4.67
CA GLY A 113 13.67 0.19 -5.52
C GLY A 113 12.56 -0.35 -6.43
N ASP A 114 12.39 -1.67 -6.53
CA ASP A 114 11.16 -2.21 -7.15
C ASP A 114 9.94 -1.80 -6.31
N LEU A 115 8.85 -1.42 -6.99
CA LEU A 115 7.64 -0.91 -6.35
C LEU A 115 6.47 -1.85 -6.60
N VAL A 116 5.62 -1.99 -5.61
CA VAL A 116 4.44 -2.86 -5.68
C VAL A 116 3.22 -2.11 -5.14
N PRO A 117 2.57 -1.26 -5.95
CA PRO A 117 1.22 -0.80 -5.67
C PRO A 117 0.25 -1.98 -5.59
N PHE A 118 -0.67 -1.95 -4.62
CA PHE A 118 -1.64 -3.02 -4.43
C PHE A 118 -2.96 -2.51 -3.83
N SER A 119 -4.02 -3.27 -4.09
CA SER A 119 -5.30 -3.18 -3.39
C SER A 119 -5.97 -4.54 -3.37
N ASN A 120 -6.34 -5.02 -2.18
CA ASN A 120 -6.99 -6.32 -1.98
C ASN A 120 -8.31 -6.13 -1.23
N LYS A 121 -9.19 -7.14 -1.29
CA LYS A 121 -10.46 -7.11 -0.56
C LYS A 121 -10.21 -7.35 0.92
N LEU A 122 -11.00 -6.68 1.76
CA LEU A 122 -10.94 -6.78 3.22
C LEU A 122 -12.24 -7.39 3.76
N TYR A 123 -12.08 -8.37 4.63
CA TYR A 123 -13.16 -9.11 5.27
C TYR A 123 -13.06 -9.03 6.80
N SER A 124 -14.20 -9.11 7.48
CA SER A 124 -14.25 -9.19 8.94
C SER A 124 -13.53 -10.44 9.46
N GLY A 125 -13.12 -10.43 10.73
CA GLY A 125 -12.44 -11.57 11.36
C GLY A 125 -13.28 -12.86 11.36
N CYS A 126 -14.61 -12.76 11.37
CA CYS A 126 -15.52 -13.90 11.27
C CYS A 126 -15.75 -14.39 9.83
N LEU A 127 -15.17 -13.73 8.82
CA LEU A 127 -15.30 -14.06 7.40
C LEU A 127 -16.75 -13.99 6.86
N GLN A 128 -17.67 -13.39 7.61
CA GLN A 128 -19.08 -13.26 7.23
C GLN A 128 -19.42 -11.92 6.56
N LYS A 129 -18.51 -10.93 6.59
CA LYS A 129 -18.77 -9.60 5.98
C LYS A 129 -17.61 -9.10 5.13
N ARG A 130 -17.91 -8.58 3.93
CA ARG A 130 -17.01 -7.72 3.16
C ARG A 130 -17.01 -6.33 3.81
N VAL A 131 -15.85 -5.91 4.33
CA VAL A 131 -15.73 -4.65 5.09
C VAL A 131 -15.10 -3.52 4.28
N GLY A 132 -14.33 -3.84 3.24
CA GLY A 132 -13.79 -2.83 2.33
C GLY A 132 -12.56 -3.33 1.58
N ILE A 133 -11.49 -2.53 1.56
CA ILE A 133 -10.22 -2.84 0.88
C ILE A 133 -9.00 -2.44 1.68
N THR A 134 -7.86 -3.03 1.33
CA THR A 134 -6.56 -2.38 1.52
C THR A 134 -6.20 -1.57 0.27
N ALA A 135 -5.47 -0.48 0.44
CA ALA A 135 -4.86 0.22 -0.68
C ALA A 135 -3.56 0.91 -0.25
N GLY A 136 -2.51 0.72 -1.03
CA GLY A 136 -1.24 1.40 -0.83
C GLY A 136 -0.10 0.84 -1.67
N ILE A 137 1.10 0.91 -1.14
CA ILE A 137 2.32 0.56 -1.86
C ILE A 137 3.33 -0.15 -0.95
N CYS A 138 4.00 -1.14 -1.52
CA CYS A 138 5.19 -1.76 -0.94
C CYS A 138 6.43 -1.34 -1.75
N VAL A 139 7.49 -0.92 -1.05
CA VAL A 139 8.81 -0.64 -1.63
C VAL A 139 9.71 -1.82 -1.28
N LEU A 140 10.26 -2.50 -2.28
CA LEU A 140 11.18 -3.59 -2.05
C LEU A 140 12.48 -3.05 -1.44
N ILE A 141 12.87 -3.58 -0.28
CA ILE A 141 14.12 -3.22 0.40
C ILE A 141 15.22 -4.24 0.09
N GLN A 142 14.90 -5.52 0.20
CA GLN A 142 15.90 -6.58 0.03
C GLN A 142 15.24 -7.91 -0.34
N ASN A 143 15.78 -8.60 -1.35
CA ASN A 143 15.53 -10.02 -1.56
C ASN A 143 16.43 -10.86 -0.64
N LYS A 144 15.85 -11.82 0.06
CA LYS A 144 16.54 -12.76 0.96
C LYS A 144 16.47 -14.17 0.38
N ALA A 145 17.46 -14.50 -0.45
CA ALA A 145 17.54 -15.78 -1.14
C ALA A 145 17.50 -16.97 -0.16
N GLU A 146 18.18 -16.85 0.99
CA GLU A 146 18.24 -17.86 2.04
C GLU A 146 16.87 -18.15 2.69
N LYS A 147 15.96 -17.17 2.67
CA LYS A 147 14.58 -17.30 3.15
C LYS A 147 13.55 -17.52 2.04
N LYS A 148 14.01 -17.57 0.78
CA LYS A 148 13.15 -17.64 -0.43
C LYS A 148 12.04 -16.58 -0.41
N GLY A 149 12.37 -15.36 -0.02
CA GLY A 149 11.40 -14.30 0.11
C GLY A 149 12.01 -12.91 0.11
N ASP A 150 11.14 -11.92 0.29
CA ASP A 150 11.47 -10.51 0.17
C ASP A 150 11.11 -9.76 1.44
N MET A 151 11.81 -8.66 1.67
CA MET A 151 11.52 -7.66 2.69
C MET A 151 11.09 -6.37 2.01
N TYR A 152 9.87 -5.94 2.31
CA TYR A 152 9.30 -4.69 1.83
C TYR A 152 9.11 -3.70 2.98
N GLU A 153 9.23 -2.41 2.69
CA GLU A 153 8.63 -1.35 3.49
C GLU A 153 7.24 -1.05 2.90
N ALA A 154 6.19 -1.17 3.70
CA ALA A 154 4.81 -1.04 3.26
C ALA A 154 4.17 0.20 3.87
N ILE A 155 3.45 0.97 3.06
CA ILE A 155 2.64 2.13 3.47
C ILE A 155 1.27 1.99 2.81
N TYR A 156 0.24 1.76 3.61
CA TYR A 156 -1.10 1.48 3.10
C TYR A 156 -2.17 1.75 4.15
N SER A 157 -3.43 1.73 3.72
CA SER A 157 -4.59 1.91 4.60
C SER A 157 -5.61 0.80 4.42
N PHE A 158 -6.35 0.54 5.49
CA PHE A 158 -7.48 -0.38 5.57
C PHE A 158 -8.77 0.43 5.62
N TYR A 159 -9.62 0.30 4.61
CA TYR A 159 -10.88 1.03 4.49
C TYR A 159 -12.03 0.17 4.99
N PHE A 160 -12.88 0.75 5.85
CA PHE A 160 -13.98 0.10 6.55
C PHE A 160 -15.32 0.79 6.26
N GLY A 161 -15.58 1.12 5.01
CA GLY A 161 -16.82 1.76 4.59
C GLY A 161 -17.05 3.10 5.30
N ASP A 162 -18.26 3.29 5.80
CA ASP A 162 -18.68 4.50 6.52
C ASP A 162 -17.97 4.67 7.87
N TYR A 163 -17.32 3.63 8.41
CA TYR A 163 -16.57 3.74 9.67
C TYR A 163 -15.25 4.52 9.53
N GLY A 164 -14.74 4.68 8.31
CA GLY A 164 -13.47 5.36 8.03
C GLY A 164 -12.35 4.38 7.67
N HIS A 165 -11.11 4.76 7.95
CA HIS A 165 -9.94 3.93 7.65
C HIS A 165 -8.87 3.98 8.74
N ILE A 166 -8.00 2.97 8.74
CA ILE A 166 -6.78 2.89 9.55
C ILE A 166 -5.58 2.90 8.61
N SER A 167 -4.61 3.77 8.85
CA SER A 167 -3.35 3.81 8.10
C SER A 167 -2.24 3.09 8.86
N VAL A 168 -1.38 2.40 8.12
CA VAL A 168 -0.25 1.67 8.68
C VAL A 168 1.03 1.92 7.91
N GLN A 169 2.16 1.74 8.60
CA GLN A 169 3.48 1.78 8.00
C GLN A 169 4.42 0.76 8.66
N GLY A 170 5.25 0.08 7.88
CA GLY A 170 6.37 -0.71 8.38
C GLY A 170 6.68 -1.94 7.51
N SER A 171 7.46 -2.85 8.08
CA SER A 171 7.99 -4.01 7.36
C SER A 171 6.92 -5.03 7.01
N TYR A 172 6.84 -5.42 5.74
CA TYR A 172 6.15 -6.62 5.26
C TYR A 172 7.18 -7.66 4.82
N LEU A 173 7.14 -8.84 5.46
CA LEU A 173 8.09 -9.93 5.22
C LEU A 173 7.36 -11.11 4.61
N THR A 174 7.75 -11.55 3.41
CA THR A 174 7.02 -12.64 2.71
C THR A 174 7.30 -14.03 3.28
N TYR A 175 8.12 -14.14 4.32
CA TYR A 175 8.66 -15.39 4.87
C TYR A 175 8.39 -15.55 6.37
N GLN A 176 7.81 -14.56 7.05
CA GLN A 176 7.46 -14.63 8.47
C GLN A 176 6.46 -13.53 8.85
N ASP A 177 5.80 -13.70 10.00
CA ASP A 177 4.97 -12.66 10.60
C ASP A 177 5.78 -11.37 10.88
N SER A 178 5.08 -10.24 10.85
CA SER A 178 5.63 -8.91 11.10
C SER A 178 4.65 -8.04 11.89
N TYR A 179 5.15 -6.92 12.41
CA TYR A 179 4.33 -5.89 13.04
C TYR A 179 4.54 -4.57 12.31
N LEU A 180 3.44 -3.89 12.00
CA LEU A 180 3.43 -2.56 11.41
C LEU A 180 2.89 -1.56 12.44
N ALA A 181 3.35 -0.32 12.36
CA ALA A 181 2.83 0.77 13.16
C ALA A 181 1.45 1.19 12.63
N VAL A 182 0.51 1.41 13.54
CA VAL A 182 -0.74 2.12 13.23
C VAL A 182 -0.45 3.62 13.35
N THR A 183 -0.50 4.33 12.23
CA THR A 183 -0.06 5.72 12.12
C THR A 183 -1.18 6.74 12.30
N GLY A 184 -2.43 6.27 12.25
CA GLY A 184 -3.61 7.11 12.42
C GLY A 184 -4.85 6.49 11.79
N GLY A 185 -5.94 7.23 11.80
CA GLY A 185 -7.20 6.82 11.20
C GLY A 185 -8.20 7.96 11.12
N THR A 186 -9.34 7.67 10.52
CA THR A 186 -10.47 8.60 10.34
C THR A 186 -11.78 7.98 10.79
N GLY A 187 -12.84 8.79 10.89
CA GLY A 187 -14.16 8.30 11.32
C GLY A 187 -14.10 7.78 12.76
N ILE A 188 -14.56 6.56 12.99
CA ILE A 188 -14.50 5.95 14.34
C ILE A 188 -13.05 5.69 14.80
N PHE A 189 -12.10 5.70 13.86
CA PHE A 189 -10.68 5.48 14.10
C PHE A 189 -9.88 6.80 14.25
N GLU A 190 -10.54 7.95 14.36
CA GLU A 190 -9.86 9.23 14.59
C GLU A 190 -9.02 9.18 15.89
N GLY A 191 -7.73 9.53 15.80
CA GLY A 191 -6.80 9.50 16.93
C GLY A 191 -6.22 8.12 17.27
N VAL A 192 -6.53 7.08 16.48
CA VAL A 192 -6.04 5.73 16.71
C VAL A 192 -4.51 5.64 16.59
N HIS A 193 -3.90 4.88 17.48
CA HIS A 193 -2.48 4.53 17.43
C HIS A 193 -2.28 3.11 17.98
N GLY A 194 -1.09 2.55 17.78
CA GLY A 194 -0.74 1.20 18.23
C GLY A 194 0.06 0.44 17.18
N GLN A 195 -0.18 -0.86 17.10
CA GLN A 195 0.48 -1.74 16.13
C GLN A 195 -0.49 -2.77 15.59
N VAL A 196 -0.17 -3.32 14.43
CA VAL A 196 -0.91 -4.44 13.83
C VAL A 196 0.04 -5.58 13.55
N LYS A 197 -0.34 -6.79 13.98
CA LYS A 197 0.33 -8.02 13.58
C LYS A 197 -0.15 -8.41 12.19
N CYS A 198 0.77 -8.58 11.26
CA CYS A 198 0.53 -9.09 9.91
C CYS A 198 0.99 -10.56 9.84
N GLN A 199 0.06 -11.46 9.52
CA GLN A 199 0.31 -12.89 9.40
C GLN A 199 0.00 -13.35 7.98
N GLN A 200 0.98 -13.95 7.31
CA GLN A 200 0.80 -14.44 5.95
C GLN A 200 0.30 -15.89 5.98
N LEU A 201 -0.90 -16.13 5.44
CA LEU A 201 -1.51 -17.46 5.42
C LEU A 201 -1.23 -18.20 4.12
N VAL A 202 -1.41 -17.52 2.99
CA VAL A 202 -1.12 -18.03 1.65
C VAL A 202 -0.46 -16.92 0.86
N PHE A 203 0.82 -17.07 0.53
CA PHE A 203 1.54 -16.05 -0.25
C PHE A 203 1.08 -16.02 -1.72
N PRO A 204 0.87 -14.84 -2.34
CA PRO A 204 0.64 -13.51 -1.76
C PRO A 204 -0.86 -13.19 -1.58
N PHE A 205 -1.74 -14.20 -1.51
CA PHE A 205 -3.18 -14.06 -1.71
C PHE A 205 -4.01 -13.92 -0.43
N LYS A 206 -3.51 -14.36 0.73
CA LYS A 206 -4.29 -14.40 1.97
C LYS A 206 -3.44 -13.99 3.16
N LEU A 207 -3.83 -12.90 3.81
CA LEU A 207 -3.21 -12.37 5.01
C LEU A 207 -4.25 -12.19 6.10
N PHE A 208 -3.82 -12.30 7.35
CA PHE A 208 -4.63 -12.08 8.53
C PHE A 208 -3.98 -11.04 9.42
N TYR A 209 -4.78 -10.10 9.90
CA TYR A 209 -4.32 -8.99 10.71
C TYR A 209 -4.97 -9.00 12.08
N THR A 210 -4.17 -8.77 13.11
CA THR A 210 -4.65 -8.45 14.46
C THR A 210 -4.15 -7.07 14.85
N PHE A 211 -5.06 -6.10 14.86
CA PHE A 211 -4.80 -4.75 15.31
C PHE A 211 -4.88 -4.67 16.82
N TYR A 212 -3.96 -3.93 17.43
CA TYR A 212 -3.96 -3.58 18.85
C TYR A 212 -4.16 -2.07 18.96
N LEU A 213 -5.41 -1.65 18.92
CA LEU A 213 -5.82 -0.26 18.78
C LEU A 213 -5.93 0.43 20.15
N LYS A 214 -5.41 1.65 20.23
CA LYS A 214 -5.48 2.54 21.41
C LYS A 214 -5.97 3.92 20.98
N GLY A 215 -6.48 4.69 21.94
CA GLY A 215 -6.86 6.10 21.74
C GLY A 215 -8.21 6.33 21.08
N ILE A 216 -9.04 5.29 20.93
CA ILE A 216 -10.38 5.37 20.33
C ILE A 216 -11.45 4.86 21.28
N LYS A 217 -12.70 5.25 21.01
CA LYS A 217 -13.90 4.73 21.69
C LYS A 217 -14.11 3.24 21.39
N ASP A 218 -15.03 2.61 22.11
CA ASP A 218 -15.34 1.20 21.93
C ASP A 218 -15.79 0.91 20.49
N LEU A 219 -15.20 -0.13 19.90
CA LEU A 219 -15.51 -0.56 18.53
C LEU A 219 -16.95 -1.06 18.41
N PRO A 220 -17.65 -0.80 17.29
CA PRO A 220 -18.97 -1.35 17.01
C PRO A 220 -18.96 -2.88 17.08
N GLN A 221 -20.01 -3.47 17.68
CA GLN A 221 -20.11 -4.92 17.89
C GLN A 221 -20.01 -5.74 16.60
N GLU A 222 -20.47 -5.17 15.48
CA GLU A 222 -20.38 -5.79 14.15
C GLU A 222 -18.93 -6.10 13.73
N LEU A 223 -17.96 -5.29 14.17
CA LEU A 223 -16.52 -5.49 13.90
C LEU A 223 -15.86 -6.45 14.91
N LEU A 224 -16.54 -6.81 16.00
CA LEU A 224 -16.02 -7.59 17.12
C LEU A 224 -16.57 -9.03 17.17
N SER A 225 -17.12 -9.52 16.07
CA SER A 225 -17.60 -10.90 15.95
C SER A 225 -16.49 -11.91 16.22
N GLU A 226 -16.85 -13.09 16.75
CA GLU A 226 -15.91 -14.17 16.97
C GLU A 226 -15.20 -14.54 15.66
N TYR A 227 -13.87 -14.52 15.68
CA TYR A 227 -13.07 -14.67 14.47
C TYR A 227 -12.84 -16.14 14.12
N VAL A 228 -12.73 -16.42 12.82
CA VAL A 228 -12.29 -17.72 12.33
C VAL A 228 -10.78 -17.83 12.51
N GLN A 229 -10.30 -18.94 13.05
CA GLN A 229 -8.87 -19.16 13.26
C GLN A 229 -8.07 -19.08 11.94
N PRO A 230 -6.96 -18.31 11.91
CA PRO A 230 -6.16 -18.12 10.70
C PRO A 230 -5.58 -19.44 10.20
N SER A 231 -5.96 -19.82 8.97
CA SER A 231 -5.46 -21.01 8.31
C SER A 231 -5.49 -20.85 6.78
N PRO A 232 -4.74 -21.66 6.01
CA PRO A 232 -4.79 -21.62 4.56
C PRO A 232 -6.19 -21.86 3.97
N VAL A 233 -7.04 -22.63 4.67
CA VAL A 233 -8.39 -23.02 4.25
C VAL A 233 -9.49 -22.05 4.69
N ALA A 234 -9.16 -21.04 5.49
CA ALA A 234 -10.15 -20.05 5.96
C ALA A 234 -10.66 -19.21 4.76
N GLU A 235 -11.96 -19.23 4.50
CA GLU A 235 -12.58 -18.60 3.33
C GLU A 235 -13.75 -17.69 3.74
N PRO A 236 -13.93 -16.54 3.08
CA PRO A 236 -15.15 -15.74 3.24
C PRO A 236 -16.40 -16.56 2.88
N SER A 237 -17.50 -16.27 3.55
CA SER A 237 -18.81 -16.81 3.20
C SER A 237 -19.20 -16.43 1.77
N ASP A 238 -20.02 -17.27 1.12
CA ASP A 238 -20.51 -17.01 -0.24
C ASP A 238 -21.30 -15.70 -0.31
N ALA A 239 -22.09 -15.38 0.72
CA ALA A 239 -22.83 -14.13 0.81
C ALA A 239 -21.90 -12.91 0.88
N ALA A 240 -20.79 -12.99 1.62
CA ALA A 240 -19.79 -11.91 1.67
C ALA A 240 -19.05 -11.73 0.34
N LYS A 241 -18.70 -12.84 -0.34
CA LYS A 241 -18.08 -12.81 -1.68
C LYS A 241 -19.02 -12.20 -2.72
N ALA A 242 -20.30 -12.57 -2.66
CA ALA A 242 -21.35 -12.05 -3.52
C ALA A 242 -21.80 -10.62 -3.16
N CYS A 243 -21.24 -10.03 -2.09
CA CYS A 243 -21.59 -8.71 -1.59
C CYS A 243 -23.09 -8.56 -1.32
N GLU A 244 -23.72 -9.59 -0.75
CA GLU A 244 -25.13 -9.53 -0.38
C GLU A 244 -25.38 -8.44 0.68
N PRO A 245 -26.53 -7.73 0.66
CA PRO A 245 -26.74 -6.55 1.51
C PRO A 245 -26.52 -6.76 3.01
N HIS A 246 -26.76 -7.97 3.52
CA HIS A 246 -26.57 -8.31 4.93
C HIS A 246 -25.13 -8.73 5.27
N ALA A 247 -24.35 -9.12 4.26
CA ALA A 247 -22.99 -9.64 4.34
C ALA A 247 -21.95 -8.60 3.86
N VAL A 248 -22.33 -7.32 3.85
CA VAL A 248 -21.42 -6.19 3.60
C VAL A 248 -21.55 -5.18 4.72
N LEU A 249 -20.50 -4.39 4.88
CA LEU A 249 -20.52 -3.22 5.74
C LEU A 249 -21.15 -2.03 5.02
N SER A 250 -21.82 -1.13 5.76
CA SER A 250 -22.37 0.09 5.17
C SER A 250 -21.27 0.92 4.49
N GLY A 251 -21.55 1.35 3.25
CA GLY A 251 -20.63 2.18 2.47
C GLY A 251 -19.29 1.50 2.13
N PHE A 252 -19.19 0.16 2.20
CA PHE A 252 -17.92 -0.54 1.96
C PHE A 252 -17.28 -0.10 0.63
N GLN A 253 -15.98 0.18 0.66
CA GLN A 253 -15.23 0.50 -0.55
C GLN A 253 -14.94 -0.78 -1.32
N ASP A 254 -15.17 -0.73 -2.64
CA ASP A 254 -14.86 -1.85 -3.52
C ASP A 254 -13.50 -1.74 -4.19
#